data_AF-A0A5J5QY10-F1
#
_entry.id   AF-A0A5J5QY10-F1
#
_cell.length_a   1.000
_cell.length_b   1.000
_cell.length_c   1.000
_cell.angle_alpha   90.00
_cell.angle_beta   90.00
_cell.angle_gamma   90.00
#
_symmetry.space_group_name_H-M   'P 1'
#
loop_
_entity.id
_entity.type
_entity.pdbx_description
1 polymer ?
#
loop_
_entity_poly.entity_id
_entity_poly.type
_entity_poly.pdbx_seq_one_letter_code
_entity_poly.pdbx_strand_id
1 'polypeptide(L)'
;MVVLSPSLLSLPTLPFFRHEPVSNGSGMLSHNYSNYSTKFHQKTTLCCSVASKPTSPNVLWRRDLLLLALSSSLSTHFPSSGCLAAEDVRMTSLVDEINAYTYSYPVELPSKKFLFKWVESRKPERYSSAAPLSPDARLRIVSERVDIVDNLIISVSIGPPNVQFLKSKDKKTWAAKDVADSVLSDKSALRVTSSQRMSESSVLDAHASEIDGELYWYYEYLVRKSPTKSAQEANLYRHYVASTAEREGYLYSLSASTLSKEWTKMGPLLEQTVASFRLLPPTDNYVPPYKDPWRFW
;
A
#
# COMPACT_ATOMS: atom_id res chain seq x y z
N MET A 1 17.13 -71.48 27.33
CA MET A 1 17.00 -70.47 26.26
C MET A 1 15.79 -69.62 26.60
N VAL A 2 15.97 -68.56 27.39
CA VAL A 2 14.88 -67.87 28.08
C VAL A 2 15.12 -66.37 28.06
N VAL A 3 14.04 -65.69 27.67
CA VAL A 3 13.69 -64.26 27.67
C VAL A 3 14.20 -63.50 28.90
N LEU A 4 14.72 -62.28 28.73
CA LEU A 4 14.56 -61.20 29.71
C LEU A 4 14.54 -59.79 29.06
N SER A 5 13.48 -59.06 29.42
CA SER A 5 13.21 -57.63 29.26
C SER A 5 14.05 -56.77 30.26
N PRO A 6 13.90 -55.43 30.28
CA PRO A 6 14.89 -54.48 30.83
C PRO A 6 14.71 -54.18 32.32
N SER A 7 15.73 -53.61 32.97
CA SER A 7 15.58 -52.96 34.28
C SER A 7 16.67 -51.91 34.60
N LEU A 8 16.21 -50.68 34.89
CA LEU A 8 16.55 -49.78 36.01
C LEU A 8 18.03 -49.29 36.13
N LEU A 9 18.34 -48.00 36.34
CA LEU A 9 17.98 -47.19 37.50
C LEU A 9 18.19 -45.66 37.29
N SER A 10 17.18 -44.90 37.74
CA SER A 10 17.07 -43.56 38.35
C SER A 10 18.18 -42.47 38.34
N LEU A 11 17.67 -41.25 38.07
CA LEU A 11 18.07 -39.85 38.36
C LEU A 11 19.08 -39.54 39.48
N PRO A 12 19.72 -38.35 39.37
CA PRO A 12 19.45 -37.30 40.36
C PRO A 12 19.04 -35.94 39.75
N THR A 13 18.21 -35.25 40.53
CA THR A 13 17.54 -33.97 40.31
C THR A 13 18.36 -32.78 40.86
N LEU A 14 18.05 -31.57 40.33
CA LEU A 14 18.23 -30.19 40.86
C LEU A 14 19.31 -29.30 40.17
N PRO A 15 19.19 -27.95 40.18
CA PRO A 15 18.04 -27.11 40.56
C PRO A 15 17.63 -26.04 39.51
N PHE A 16 16.33 -25.69 39.55
CA PHE A 16 15.75 -24.49 38.96
C PHE A 16 16.25 -23.23 39.71
N PHE A 17 16.73 -22.23 38.97
CA PHE A 17 16.92 -20.88 39.50
C PHE A 17 15.62 -20.08 39.33
N ARG A 18 15.00 -19.77 40.47
CA ARG A 18 13.87 -18.85 40.65
C ARG A 18 14.45 -17.53 41.18
N HIS A 19 14.28 -16.45 40.42
CA HIS A 19 14.51 -15.09 40.93
C HIS A 19 13.15 -14.44 41.22
N GLU A 20 12.84 -14.29 42.50
CA GLU A 20 11.85 -13.37 43.05
C GLU A 20 12.49 -11.99 43.21
N PRO A 21 11.77 -10.89 42.90
CA PRO A 21 12.03 -9.59 43.50
C PRO A 21 11.03 -9.29 44.62
N VAL A 22 11.61 -8.94 45.78
CA VAL A 22 10.96 -8.58 47.04
C VAL A 22 10.18 -7.26 46.92
N SER A 23 9.00 -7.26 47.55
CA SER A 23 8.09 -6.13 47.74
C SER A 23 8.51 -5.18 48.88
N ASN A 24 8.33 -3.88 48.67
CA ASN A 24 7.97 -2.82 49.63
C ASN A 24 7.51 -1.64 48.76
N GLY A 25 6.37 -0.96 48.87
CA GLY A 25 5.31 -0.88 49.84
C GLY A 25 4.70 0.54 49.70
N SER A 26 3.38 0.65 49.75
CA SER A 26 2.54 1.87 49.84
C SER A 26 2.11 2.58 48.54
N GLY A 27 0.81 2.89 48.47
CA GLY A 27 0.28 3.93 47.59
C GLY A 27 -0.97 3.57 46.79
N MET A 28 -2.09 3.25 47.44
CA MET A 28 -3.43 3.40 46.84
C MET A 28 -3.60 4.83 46.31
N LEU A 29 -4.12 4.99 45.09
CA LEU A 29 -5.05 6.07 44.72
C LEU A 29 -5.75 5.68 43.41
N SER A 30 -7.06 5.39 43.53
CA SER A 30 -7.97 5.27 42.41
C SER A 30 -8.25 6.66 41.84
N HIS A 31 -8.19 6.83 40.52
CA HIS A 31 -8.83 7.95 39.85
C HIS A 31 -9.81 7.43 38.80
N ASN A 32 -11.07 7.36 39.22
CA ASN A 32 -12.22 7.59 38.35
C ASN A 32 -12.27 9.07 37.97
N TYR A 33 -12.87 9.36 36.81
CA TYR A 33 -13.56 10.58 36.34
C TYR A 33 -13.27 10.70 34.83
N SER A 34 -14.16 11.08 33.93
CA SER A 34 -15.62 11.11 33.79
C SER A 34 -15.85 11.72 32.41
N ASN A 35 -16.84 11.25 31.68
CA ASN A 35 -17.32 11.89 30.45
C ASN A 35 -17.71 13.36 30.69
N TYR A 36 -17.25 14.26 29.82
CA TYR A 36 -17.90 15.56 29.62
C TYR A 36 -18.03 15.87 28.13
N SER A 37 -19.26 15.71 27.64
CA SER A 37 -19.77 16.33 26.43
C SER A 37 -20.06 17.80 26.70
N THR A 38 -19.53 18.71 25.90
CA THR A 38 -19.93 20.12 25.89
C THR A 38 -20.54 20.48 24.54
N LYS A 39 -21.87 20.53 24.53
CA LYS A 39 -22.68 21.23 23.53
C LYS A 39 -22.51 22.73 23.74
N PHE A 40 -22.09 23.46 22.71
CA PHE A 40 -22.28 24.91 22.66
C PHE A 40 -23.42 25.23 21.70
N HIS A 41 -24.56 25.61 22.28
CA HIS A 41 -25.60 26.39 21.62
C HIS A 41 -25.28 27.86 21.86
N GLN A 42 -25.20 28.66 20.79
CA GLN A 42 -25.47 30.09 20.90
C GLN A 42 -26.36 30.53 19.74
N LYS A 43 -27.56 30.97 20.11
CA LYS A 43 -28.56 31.67 19.30
C LYS A 43 -28.35 33.17 19.46
N THR A 44 -28.54 33.90 18.36
CA THR A 44 -29.12 35.26 18.30
C THR A 44 -29.61 35.47 16.85
N THR A 45 -30.92 35.37 16.56
CA THR A 45 -31.98 36.41 16.59
C THR A 45 -31.77 37.45 15.47
N LEU A 46 -32.42 37.30 14.30
CA LEU A 46 -33.77 37.74 13.88
C LEU A 46 -33.78 39.18 13.31
N CYS A 47 -34.11 39.34 12.03
CA CYS A 47 -35.33 40.04 11.59
C CYS A 47 -35.52 40.03 10.06
N CYS A 48 -36.79 39.96 9.70
CA CYS A 48 -37.37 39.59 8.42
C CYS A 48 -37.50 40.75 7.43
N SER A 49 -37.67 40.44 6.14
CA SER A 49 -38.76 41.00 5.33
C SER A 49 -38.96 40.20 4.04
N VAL A 50 -40.20 40.28 3.54
CA VAL A 50 -40.90 39.32 2.70
C VAL A 50 -41.01 39.80 1.24
N ALA A 51 -40.96 38.82 0.33
CA ALA A 51 -41.55 38.73 -1.02
C ALA A 51 -41.26 39.80 -2.10
N SER A 52 -40.88 39.32 -3.29
CA SER A 52 -41.82 39.22 -4.42
C SER A 52 -41.16 38.53 -5.63
N LYS A 53 -41.91 37.65 -6.30
CA LYS A 53 -41.60 37.12 -7.65
C LYS A 53 -41.89 38.20 -8.70
N PRO A 54 -41.32 38.08 -9.91
CA PRO A 54 -42.22 37.85 -11.04
C PRO A 54 -41.72 36.86 -12.10
N THR A 55 -42.67 36.47 -12.94
CA THR A 55 -42.66 35.39 -13.92
C THR A 55 -42.67 35.95 -15.35
N SER A 56 -41.72 35.55 -16.21
CA SER A 56 -41.83 35.38 -17.69
C SER A 56 -42.18 36.62 -18.59
N PRO A 57 -42.26 36.50 -19.93
CA PRO A 57 -41.25 36.07 -20.92
C PRO A 57 -41.16 37.03 -22.15
N ASN A 58 -40.25 36.73 -23.08
CA ASN A 58 -40.23 37.14 -24.50
C ASN A 58 -40.03 38.62 -24.84
N VAL A 59 -39.14 38.89 -25.81
CA VAL A 59 -39.50 39.43 -27.14
C VAL A 59 -38.23 39.69 -27.96
N LEU A 60 -38.15 38.99 -29.09
CA LEU A 60 -37.15 39.11 -30.16
C LEU A 60 -37.32 40.44 -30.93
N TRP A 61 -36.22 41.17 -31.17
CA TRP A 61 -36.17 42.21 -32.21
C TRP A 61 -34.98 41.98 -33.15
N ARG A 62 -35.26 42.32 -34.41
CA ARG A 62 -34.58 42.02 -35.67
C ARG A 62 -33.27 42.81 -35.88
N ARG A 63 -32.35 42.18 -36.66
CA ARG A 63 -31.54 42.74 -37.79
C ARG A 63 -30.64 43.95 -37.50
N ASP A 64 -29.41 44.12 -37.98
CA ASP A 64 -28.51 43.52 -38.97
C ASP A 64 -27.10 44.05 -38.58
N LEU A 65 -26.02 43.30 -38.80
CA LEU A 65 -24.78 43.74 -39.47
C LEU A 65 -23.62 42.76 -39.22
N LEU A 66 -23.00 42.32 -40.31
CA LEU A 66 -21.75 41.59 -40.35
C LEU A 66 -20.56 42.51 -40.03
N LEU A 67 -19.71 42.13 -39.07
CA LEU A 67 -18.30 42.50 -39.03
C LEU A 67 -17.47 41.33 -38.45
N LEU A 68 -16.52 40.83 -39.25
CA LEU A 68 -15.43 39.97 -38.79
C LEU A 68 -14.45 40.78 -37.93
N ALA A 69 -14.04 40.27 -36.76
CA ALA A 69 -12.68 40.40 -36.23
C ALA A 69 -12.51 39.60 -34.91
N LEU A 70 -11.66 38.58 -34.97
CA LEU A 70 -10.78 38.07 -33.90
C LEU A 70 -11.22 38.29 -32.44
N SER A 71 -11.83 37.28 -31.82
CA SER A 71 -11.86 37.16 -30.35
C SER A 71 -11.35 35.78 -29.92
N SER A 72 -10.20 35.83 -29.25
CA SER A 72 -9.47 34.74 -28.63
C SER A 72 -10.35 33.96 -27.66
N SER A 73 -10.39 32.63 -27.82
CA SER A 73 -10.88 31.73 -26.78
C SER A 73 -9.99 31.89 -25.54
N LEU A 74 -10.54 32.51 -24.51
CA LEU A 74 -9.98 32.49 -23.15
C LEU A 74 -10.02 31.03 -22.68
N SER A 75 -8.91 30.30 -22.83
CA SER A 75 -8.72 29.06 -22.10
C SER A 75 -8.65 29.42 -20.62
N THR A 76 -9.71 29.13 -19.88
CA THR A 76 -9.69 29.13 -18.42
C THR A 76 -8.69 28.07 -18.00
N HIS A 77 -7.43 28.49 -17.83
CA HIS A 77 -6.43 27.74 -17.09
C HIS A 77 -6.95 27.61 -15.67
N PHE A 78 -7.49 26.43 -15.34
CA PHE A 78 -7.61 26.03 -13.95
C PHE A 78 -6.19 26.07 -13.37
N PRO A 79 -5.96 26.68 -12.20
CA PRO A 79 -4.66 26.62 -11.56
C PRO A 79 -4.42 25.17 -11.16
N SER A 80 -3.54 24.47 -11.87
CA SER A 80 -3.03 23.20 -11.38
C SER A 80 -2.34 23.49 -10.06
N SER A 81 -2.83 22.88 -8.99
CA SER A 81 -2.11 22.76 -7.72
C SER A 81 -0.66 22.36 -8.02
N GLY A 82 0.30 23.07 -7.42
CA GLY A 82 1.68 23.20 -7.87
C GLY A 82 2.32 21.93 -8.43
N CYS A 83 2.49 21.91 -9.76
CA CYS A 83 3.42 21.01 -10.43
C CYS A 83 4.82 21.51 -10.09
N LEU A 84 5.48 20.88 -9.10
CA LEU A 84 6.94 20.91 -9.04
C LEU A 84 7.42 20.52 -10.43
N ALA A 85 8.19 21.39 -11.08
CA ALA A 85 8.73 21.19 -12.42
C ALA A 85 9.13 19.72 -12.56
N ALA A 86 8.45 19.00 -13.47
CA ALA A 86 8.70 17.59 -13.69
C ALA A 86 10.20 17.45 -13.97
N GLU A 87 10.97 16.96 -12.99
CA GLU A 87 12.31 16.50 -13.27
C GLU A 87 12.13 15.45 -14.36
N ASP A 88 12.76 15.65 -15.53
CA ASP A 88 12.66 14.74 -16.68
C ASP A 88 13.28 13.38 -16.31
N VAL A 89 12.56 12.59 -15.52
CA VAL A 89 12.98 11.27 -15.07
C VAL A 89 12.81 10.34 -16.24
N ARG A 90 13.90 9.67 -16.63
CA ARG A 90 13.84 8.67 -17.66
C ARG A 90 13.29 7.38 -17.07
N MET A 91 12.02 7.11 -17.37
CA MET A 91 11.34 5.87 -16.99
C MET A 91 11.52 4.82 -18.10
N THR A 92 11.55 3.54 -17.71
CA THR A 92 11.49 2.40 -18.64
C THR A 92 10.29 1.54 -18.28
N SER A 93 9.58 1.04 -19.29
CA SER A 93 8.44 0.15 -19.09
C SER A 93 8.89 -1.31 -18.95
N LEU A 94 8.18 -2.03 -18.11
CA LEU A 94 8.24 -3.46 -17.98
C LEU A 94 6.90 -4.05 -18.35
N VAL A 95 6.93 -5.11 -19.15
CA VAL A 95 5.76 -5.92 -19.48
C VAL A 95 6.01 -7.34 -19.01
N ASP A 96 5.08 -7.88 -18.22
CA ASP A 96 5.04 -9.29 -17.85
C ASP A 96 3.85 -9.94 -18.57
N GLU A 97 4.13 -10.74 -19.59
CA GLU A 97 3.12 -11.45 -20.36
C GLU A 97 2.53 -12.65 -19.61
N ILE A 98 3.27 -13.25 -18.66
CA ILE A 98 2.86 -14.45 -17.94
C ILE A 98 1.78 -14.10 -16.91
N ASN A 99 1.99 -13.01 -16.17
CA ASN A 99 1.03 -12.50 -15.20
C ASN A 99 0.14 -11.38 -15.78
N ALA A 100 0.35 -11.01 -17.05
CA ALA A 100 -0.39 -10.00 -17.80
C ALA A 100 -0.54 -8.67 -17.04
N TYR A 101 0.59 -8.04 -16.71
CA TYR A 101 0.65 -6.69 -16.14
C TYR A 101 1.81 -5.88 -16.74
N THR A 102 1.77 -4.56 -16.54
CA THR A 102 2.83 -3.62 -16.92
C THR A 102 3.04 -2.57 -15.83
N TYR A 103 4.25 -2.03 -15.75
CA TYR A 103 4.56 -0.82 -14.99
C TYR A 103 5.82 -0.15 -15.53
N SER A 104 6.03 1.11 -15.20
CA SER A 104 7.25 1.85 -15.50
C SER A 104 8.09 2.08 -14.25
N TYR A 105 9.40 2.10 -14.38
CA TYR A 105 10.33 2.34 -13.27
C TYR A 105 11.46 3.31 -13.67
N PRO A 106 12.00 4.08 -12.72
CA PRO A 106 13.01 5.10 -13.01
C PRO A 106 14.36 4.46 -13.33
N VAL A 107 15.00 4.85 -14.42
CA VAL A 107 16.32 4.36 -14.82
C VAL A 107 17.38 5.43 -14.66
N GLU A 108 17.03 6.68 -14.95
CA GLU A 108 17.97 7.79 -14.91
C GLU A 108 17.27 9.09 -14.49
N LEU A 109 18.00 9.90 -13.75
CA LEU A 109 17.69 11.30 -13.44
C LEU A 109 18.76 12.15 -14.15
N PRO A 110 18.50 12.59 -15.40
CA PRO A 110 19.47 13.34 -16.22
C PRO A 110 19.95 14.62 -15.53
N SER A 111 19.03 15.31 -14.84
CA SER A 111 19.32 16.55 -14.09
C SER A 111 20.40 16.37 -13.02
N LYS A 112 20.46 15.19 -12.40
CA LYS A 112 21.38 14.85 -11.30
C LYS A 112 22.49 13.89 -11.73
N LYS A 113 22.55 13.51 -13.01
CA LYS A 113 23.39 12.42 -13.56
C LYS A 113 23.33 11.15 -12.69
N PHE A 114 22.16 10.90 -12.11
CA PHE A 114 21.94 9.80 -11.19
C PHE A 114 21.36 8.62 -11.98
N LEU A 115 22.01 7.47 -11.88
CA LEU A 115 21.64 6.25 -12.59
C LEU A 115 21.23 5.19 -11.57
N PHE A 116 20.02 4.65 -11.72
CA PHE A 116 19.53 3.57 -10.89
C PHE A 116 20.19 2.25 -11.31
N LYS A 117 20.71 1.49 -10.33
CA LYS A 117 21.42 0.22 -10.55
C LYS A 117 20.50 -0.95 -10.22
N TRP A 118 19.40 -1.05 -10.96
CA TRP A 118 18.43 -2.12 -10.77
C TRP A 118 19.04 -3.49 -11.06
N VAL A 119 18.90 -4.40 -10.11
CA VAL A 119 19.17 -5.82 -10.27
C VAL A 119 17.85 -6.57 -10.16
N GLU A 120 17.53 -7.39 -11.15
CA GLU A 120 16.40 -8.32 -11.08
C GLU A 120 16.73 -9.45 -10.10
N SER A 121 16.21 -9.34 -8.90
CA SER A 121 16.32 -10.37 -7.85
C SER A 121 15.50 -11.60 -8.23
N ARG A 122 14.31 -11.39 -8.84
CA ARG A 122 13.37 -12.44 -9.23
C ARG A 122 12.78 -12.14 -10.60
N LYS A 123 12.98 -13.06 -11.53
CA LYS A 123 12.38 -12.98 -12.88
C LYS A 123 10.90 -13.39 -12.82
N PRO A 124 10.02 -12.71 -13.59
CA PRO A 124 8.59 -13.01 -13.74
C PRO A 124 8.20 -14.48 -13.94
N GLU A 125 9.09 -15.29 -14.52
CA GLU A 125 8.84 -16.68 -14.90
C GLU A 125 8.75 -17.66 -13.72
N ARG A 126 9.34 -17.32 -12.57
CA ARG A 126 9.42 -18.19 -11.38
C ARG A 126 8.98 -17.44 -10.13
N TYR A 127 7.85 -17.85 -9.58
CA TYR A 127 7.43 -17.47 -8.23
C TYR A 127 8.53 -17.82 -7.22
N SER A 128 8.53 -17.12 -6.09
CA SER A 128 9.29 -17.54 -4.92
C SER A 128 8.92 -18.97 -4.53
N SER A 129 9.72 -19.96 -4.91
CA SER A 129 9.59 -21.37 -4.50
C SER A 129 9.93 -21.60 -3.02
N ALA A 130 10.21 -20.51 -2.28
CA ALA A 130 10.34 -20.58 -0.84
C ALA A 130 8.99 -20.95 -0.24
N ALA A 131 8.96 -22.02 0.54
CA ALA A 131 7.78 -22.40 1.31
C ALA A 131 7.28 -21.20 2.13
N PRO A 132 5.96 -21.00 2.22
CA PRO A 132 5.41 -19.90 3.00
C PRO A 132 5.86 -20.09 4.45
N LEU A 133 6.52 -19.07 4.99
CA LEU A 133 7.12 -19.13 6.33
C LEU A 133 6.06 -19.12 7.45
N SER A 134 4.82 -18.79 7.11
CA SER A 134 3.63 -18.90 7.95
C SER A 134 2.41 -19.35 7.12
N PRO A 135 1.40 -19.99 7.72
CA PRO A 135 0.15 -20.32 7.02
C PRO A 135 -0.58 -19.12 6.43
N ASP A 136 -0.33 -17.94 7.00
CA ASP A 136 -0.95 -16.68 6.59
C ASP A 136 -0.16 -15.97 5.48
N ALA A 137 1.07 -16.38 5.19
CA ALA A 137 1.91 -15.78 4.15
C ALA A 137 1.49 -16.25 2.75
N ARG A 138 0.30 -15.81 2.31
CA ARG A 138 -0.38 -16.26 1.09
C ARG A 138 -0.02 -15.46 -0.16
N LEU A 139 0.71 -14.34 -0.01
CA LEU A 139 1.21 -13.57 -1.14
C LEU A 139 2.51 -14.17 -1.68
N ARG A 140 2.62 -14.24 -3.02
CA ARG A 140 3.85 -14.65 -3.70
C ARG A 140 4.44 -13.51 -4.50
N ILE A 141 5.73 -13.27 -4.30
CA ILE A 141 6.50 -12.32 -5.11
C ILE A 141 6.76 -12.97 -6.48
N VAL A 142 6.32 -12.29 -7.54
CA VAL A 142 6.45 -12.75 -8.93
C VAL A 142 7.57 -12.03 -9.68
N SER A 143 7.82 -10.78 -9.33
CA SER A 143 8.88 -9.97 -9.91
C SER A 143 9.44 -9.06 -8.84
N GLU A 144 10.77 -8.96 -8.77
CA GLU A 144 11.45 -8.10 -7.81
C GLU A 144 12.70 -7.48 -8.44
N ARG A 145 12.80 -6.16 -8.31
CA ARG A 145 13.97 -5.36 -8.66
C ARG A 145 14.47 -4.64 -7.43
N VAL A 146 15.78 -4.69 -7.23
CA VAL A 146 16.44 -4.06 -6.08
C VAL A 146 17.56 -3.18 -6.59
N ASP A 147 17.61 -1.94 -6.12
CA ASP A 147 18.80 -1.12 -6.17
C ASP A 147 19.53 -1.29 -4.84
N ILE A 148 20.64 -2.03 -4.87
CA ILE A 148 21.42 -2.34 -3.66
C ILE A 148 22.14 -1.09 -3.14
N VAL A 149 22.52 -0.17 -4.03
CA VAL A 149 23.28 1.03 -3.67
C VAL A 149 22.37 2.00 -2.94
N ASP A 150 21.24 2.33 -3.55
CA ASP A 150 20.29 3.32 -3.01
C ASP A 150 19.17 2.70 -2.16
N ASN A 151 19.24 1.39 -1.90
CA ASN A 151 18.30 0.65 -1.06
C ASN A 151 16.84 0.74 -1.54
N LEU A 152 16.63 0.76 -2.85
CA LEU A 152 15.30 0.80 -3.46
C LEU A 152 14.81 -0.60 -3.78
N ILE A 153 13.51 -0.82 -3.61
CA ILE A 153 12.89 -2.11 -3.94
C ILE A 153 11.59 -1.85 -4.69
N ILE A 154 11.42 -2.49 -5.84
CA ILE A 154 10.16 -2.58 -6.57
C ILE A 154 9.80 -4.06 -6.65
N SER A 155 8.62 -4.41 -6.16
CA SER A 155 8.16 -5.80 -6.09
C SER A 155 6.71 -5.91 -6.50
N VAL A 156 6.40 -6.91 -7.32
CA VAL A 156 5.04 -7.33 -7.63
C VAL A 156 4.74 -8.60 -6.86
N SER A 157 3.61 -8.62 -6.15
CA SER A 157 3.10 -9.81 -5.47
C SER A 157 1.69 -10.13 -5.89
N ILE A 158 1.37 -11.42 -5.96
CA ILE A 158 0.05 -11.94 -6.28
C ILE A 158 -0.41 -12.88 -5.16
N GLY A 159 -1.66 -12.76 -4.75
CA GLY A 159 -2.28 -13.75 -3.88
C GLY A 159 -3.77 -13.50 -3.63
N PRO A 160 -4.43 -14.41 -2.89
CA PRO A 160 -5.86 -14.32 -2.66
C PRO A 160 -6.19 -13.17 -1.68
N PRO A 161 -7.39 -12.56 -1.79
CA PRO A 161 -7.94 -11.67 -0.77
C PRO A 161 -7.96 -12.33 0.61
N ASN A 162 -7.64 -11.56 1.65
CA ASN A 162 -7.87 -11.95 3.03
C ASN A 162 -9.31 -11.68 3.45
N VAL A 163 -10.06 -12.77 3.69
CA VAL A 163 -11.49 -12.74 4.07
C VAL A 163 -11.75 -12.11 5.45
N GLN A 164 -10.71 -11.94 6.28
CA GLN A 164 -10.83 -11.21 7.55
C GLN A 164 -11.13 -9.73 7.32
N PHE A 165 -10.59 -9.16 6.23
CA PHE A 165 -10.75 -7.76 5.84
C PHE A 165 -11.78 -7.61 4.72
N LEU A 166 -11.67 -8.43 3.67
CA LEU A 166 -12.49 -8.36 2.46
C LEU A 166 -13.60 -9.43 2.49
N LYS A 167 -14.72 -9.10 3.13
CA LYS A 167 -15.83 -10.05 3.36
C LYS A 167 -16.76 -10.22 2.17
N SER A 168 -16.96 -9.16 1.40
CA SER A 168 -17.83 -9.18 0.21
C SER A 168 -17.07 -9.72 -1.00
N LYS A 169 -17.79 -10.38 -1.91
CA LYS A 169 -17.24 -10.80 -3.21
C LYS A 169 -17.17 -9.65 -4.23
N ASP A 170 -17.96 -8.61 -4.04
CA ASP A 170 -17.99 -7.46 -4.95
C ASP A 170 -16.86 -6.49 -4.60
N LYS A 171 -15.86 -6.43 -5.48
CA LYS A 171 -14.68 -5.59 -5.31
C LYS A 171 -15.00 -4.10 -5.19
N LYS A 172 -16.09 -3.63 -5.81
CA LYS A 172 -16.49 -2.21 -5.76
C LYS A 172 -16.88 -1.74 -4.36
N THR A 173 -17.19 -2.67 -3.46
CA THR A 173 -17.56 -2.38 -2.07
C THR A 173 -16.37 -2.29 -1.12
N TRP A 174 -15.16 -2.64 -1.59
CA TRP A 174 -13.98 -2.68 -0.74
C TRP A 174 -13.38 -1.28 -0.52
N ALA A 175 -13.19 -0.91 0.74
CA ALA A 175 -12.45 0.29 1.08
C ALA A 175 -10.95 0.10 0.79
N ALA A 176 -10.28 1.14 0.32
CA ALA A 176 -8.86 1.09 -0.01
C ALA A 176 -7.99 0.66 1.18
N LYS A 177 -8.34 1.13 2.38
CA LYS A 177 -7.66 0.74 3.61
C LYS A 177 -7.81 -0.76 3.90
N ASP A 178 -9.00 -1.33 3.69
CA ASP A 178 -9.23 -2.77 3.94
C ASP A 178 -8.46 -3.63 2.93
N VAL A 179 -8.31 -3.16 1.69
CA VAL A 179 -7.46 -3.82 0.67
C VAL A 179 -6.00 -3.74 1.07
N ALA A 180 -5.52 -2.58 1.54
CA ALA A 180 -4.16 -2.44 2.05
C ALA A 180 -3.89 -3.38 3.23
N ASP A 181 -4.78 -3.39 4.23
CA ASP A 181 -4.66 -4.25 5.41
C ASP A 181 -4.69 -5.75 5.03
N SER A 182 -5.53 -6.12 4.06
CA SER A 182 -5.60 -7.47 3.48
C SER A 182 -4.25 -7.90 2.89
N VAL A 183 -3.67 -7.09 2.01
CA VAL A 183 -2.37 -7.37 1.38
C VAL A 183 -1.25 -7.41 2.42
N LEU A 184 -1.20 -6.44 3.34
CA LEU A 184 -0.12 -6.35 4.33
C LEU A 184 -0.17 -7.52 5.33
N SER A 185 -1.36 -7.99 5.69
CA SER A 185 -1.52 -9.14 6.60
C SER A 185 -0.92 -10.44 6.04
N ASP A 186 -0.99 -10.64 4.72
CA ASP A 186 -0.50 -11.82 4.02
C ASP A 186 0.95 -11.67 3.52
N LYS A 187 1.56 -10.48 3.63
CA LYS A 187 2.95 -10.20 3.23
C LYS A 187 3.98 -10.62 4.28
N SER A 188 3.59 -10.68 5.55
CA SER A 188 4.53 -10.94 6.65
C SER A 188 4.99 -12.40 6.68
N ALA A 189 6.28 -12.61 6.47
CA ALA A 189 6.89 -13.94 6.43
C ALA A 189 7.42 -14.43 7.80
N LEU A 190 7.17 -13.70 8.90
CA LEU A 190 7.62 -14.12 10.24
C LEU A 190 6.43 -14.68 11.04
N ARG A 191 6.68 -15.73 11.84
CA ARG A 191 5.71 -16.30 12.79
C ARG A 191 5.51 -15.34 13.97
N VAL A 192 4.80 -14.26 13.68
CA VAL A 192 4.46 -13.20 14.61
C VAL A 192 2.94 -13.24 14.79
N THR A 193 2.41 -12.93 15.98
CA THR A 193 0.96 -12.86 16.18
C THR A 193 0.37 -11.72 15.33
N SER A 194 -0.88 -11.83 14.87
CA SER A 194 -1.50 -10.80 14.02
C SER A 194 -1.43 -9.38 14.63
N SER A 195 -1.52 -9.26 15.96
CA SER A 195 -1.37 -7.99 16.68
C SER A 195 0.05 -7.41 16.61
N GLN A 196 1.08 -8.25 16.72
CA GLN A 196 2.47 -7.83 16.54
C GLN A 196 2.76 -7.49 15.07
N ARG A 197 2.13 -8.15 14.09
CA ARG A 197 2.25 -7.81 12.65
C ARG A 197 1.71 -6.43 12.32
N MET A 198 0.52 -6.09 12.83
CA MET A 198 -0.04 -4.73 12.65
C MET A 198 0.77 -3.65 13.38
N SER A 199 1.64 -4.03 14.33
CA SER A 199 2.57 -3.09 14.97
C SER A 199 3.86 -2.86 14.17
N GLU A 200 4.16 -3.73 13.19
CA GLU A 200 5.35 -3.62 12.34
C GLU A 200 5.08 -2.80 11.06
N SER A 201 3.83 -2.78 10.60
CA SER A 201 3.40 -2.00 9.43
C SER A 201 2.26 -1.06 9.74
N SER A 202 2.37 0.20 9.31
CA SER A 202 1.31 1.21 9.49
C SER A 202 0.92 1.83 8.15
N VAL A 203 -0.36 1.73 7.78
CA VAL A 203 -0.93 2.42 6.62
C VAL A 203 -1.09 3.91 6.95
N LEU A 204 -0.55 4.78 6.09
CA LEU A 204 -0.55 6.22 6.23
C LEU A 204 -1.68 6.87 5.43
N ASP A 205 -1.81 6.47 4.17
CA ASP A 205 -2.87 6.90 3.26
C ASP A 205 -3.40 5.71 2.46
N ALA A 206 -4.67 5.75 2.11
CA ALA A 206 -5.26 4.78 1.19
C ALA A 206 -6.44 5.39 0.43
N HIS A 207 -6.42 5.27 -0.88
CA HIS A 207 -7.48 5.75 -1.76
C HIS A 207 -7.69 4.80 -2.95
N ALA A 208 -8.79 4.98 -3.67
CA ALA A 208 -9.12 4.18 -4.84
C ALA A 208 -9.34 5.09 -6.04
N SER A 209 -8.96 4.61 -7.23
CA SER A 209 -9.21 5.29 -8.49
C SER A 209 -9.57 4.29 -9.57
N GLU A 210 -10.49 4.66 -10.45
CA GLU A 210 -10.89 3.85 -11.61
C GLU A 210 -10.14 4.36 -12.84
N ILE A 211 -9.44 3.45 -13.51
CA ILE A 211 -8.64 3.74 -14.70
C ILE A 211 -8.97 2.69 -15.75
N ASP A 212 -9.44 3.14 -16.91
CA ASP A 212 -9.87 2.27 -18.02
C ASP A 212 -10.92 1.22 -17.62
N GLY A 213 -11.80 1.57 -16.67
CA GLY A 213 -12.86 0.69 -16.16
C GLY A 213 -12.40 -0.32 -15.10
N GLU A 214 -11.11 -0.33 -14.75
CA GLU A 214 -10.56 -1.16 -13.68
C GLU A 214 -10.28 -0.33 -12.43
N LEU A 215 -10.64 -0.90 -11.28
CA LEU A 215 -10.46 -0.26 -9.98
C LEU A 215 -9.06 -0.58 -9.43
N TYR A 216 -8.32 0.47 -9.08
CA TYR A 216 -7.02 0.39 -8.45
C TYR A 216 -7.07 1.01 -7.05
N TRP A 217 -6.53 0.32 -6.07
CA TRP A 217 -6.33 0.82 -4.71
C TRP A 217 -4.88 1.22 -4.52
N TYR A 218 -4.68 2.48 -4.15
CA TYR A 218 -3.39 3.08 -3.88
C TYR A 218 -3.25 3.29 -2.39
N TYR A 219 -2.08 2.99 -1.85
CA TYR A 219 -1.82 3.18 -0.44
C TYR A 219 -0.34 3.38 -0.14
N GLU A 220 -0.11 4.17 0.91
CA GLU A 220 1.19 4.49 1.47
C GLU A 220 1.31 3.80 2.83
N TYR A 221 2.45 3.19 3.12
CA TYR A 221 2.65 2.52 4.40
C TYR A 221 4.13 2.48 4.82
N LEU A 222 4.35 2.45 6.14
CA LEU A 222 5.66 2.26 6.74
C LEU A 222 5.82 0.82 7.21
N VAL A 223 7.02 0.28 7.10
CA VAL A 223 7.41 -0.98 7.73
C VAL A 223 8.65 -0.75 8.57
N ARG A 224 8.59 -1.14 9.84
CA ARG A 224 9.74 -1.07 10.75
C ARG A 224 10.83 -2.05 10.31
N LYS A 225 12.09 -1.60 10.27
CA LYS A 225 13.26 -2.43 10.01
C LYS A 225 14.17 -2.48 11.23
N SER A 226 14.92 -3.58 11.34
CA SER A 226 16.05 -3.65 12.25
C SER A 226 17.16 -2.69 11.80
N PRO A 227 17.91 -2.08 12.73
CA PRO A 227 19.11 -1.32 12.42
C PRO A 227 20.07 -2.09 11.48
N THR A 228 20.70 -1.38 10.56
CA THR A 228 21.71 -1.95 9.64
C THR A 228 23.04 -1.20 9.80
N LYS A 229 24.14 -1.74 9.27
CA LYS A 229 25.46 -1.07 9.39
C LYS A 229 25.47 0.36 8.84
N SER A 230 24.68 0.63 7.79
CA SER A 230 24.56 1.93 7.13
C SER A 230 23.50 2.86 7.74
N ALA A 231 22.75 2.37 8.74
CA ALA A 231 21.74 3.14 9.42
C ALA A 231 21.54 2.55 10.82
N GLN A 232 22.17 3.17 11.82
CA GLN A 232 22.24 2.68 13.21
C GLN A 232 21.12 3.23 14.11
N GLU A 233 20.24 4.08 13.57
CA GLU A 233 19.15 4.67 14.33
C GLU A 233 18.14 3.60 14.78
N ALA A 234 17.69 3.70 16.04
CA ALA A 234 16.83 2.70 16.69
C ALA A 234 15.43 2.53 16.06
N ASN A 235 15.04 3.43 15.16
CA ASN A 235 13.71 3.54 14.55
C ASN A 235 13.79 3.67 13.03
N LEU A 236 14.46 2.71 12.38
CA LEU A 236 14.47 2.67 10.93
C LEU A 236 13.16 2.18 10.37
N TYR A 237 12.60 2.99 9.49
CA TYR A 237 11.44 2.62 8.70
C TYR A 237 11.82 2.57 7.23
N ARG A 238 11.16 1.65 6.54
CA ARG A 238 11.09 1.66 5.08
C ARG A 238 9.73 2.18 4.69
N HIS A 239 9.75 3.17 3.82
CA HIS A 239 8.56 3.79 3.29
C HIS A 239 8.19 3.10 1.97
N TYR A 240 6.95 2.65 1.88
CA TYR A 240 6.36 2.05 0.70
C TYR A 240 5.19 2.88 0.17
N VAL A 241 5.07 2.86 -1.15
CA VAL A 241 3.84 3.13 -1.87
C VAL A 241 3.46 1.90 -2.67
N ALA A 242 2.17 1.66 -2.85
CA ALA A 242 1.68 0.51 -3.57
C ALA A 242 0.38 0.80 -4.34
N SER A 243 0.18 0.02 -5.41
CA SER A 243 -1.04 -0.02 -6.21
C SER A 243 -1.46 -1.47 -6.30
N THR A 244 -2.73 -1.73 -6.01
CA THR A 244 -3.32 -3.05 -6.07
C THR A 244 -4.52 -3.03 -6.99
N ALA A 245 -4.64 -4.07 -7.81
CA ALA A 245 -5.81 -4.35 -8.61
C ALA A 245 -6.27 -5.79 -8.38
N GLU A 246 -7.53 -6.07 -8.66
CA GLU A 246 -8.10 -7.41 -8.56
C GLU A 246 -8.38 -7.96 -9.96
N ARG A 247 -8.02 -9.24 -10.16
CA ARG A 247 -8.38 -10.02 -11.34
C ARG A 247 -8.66 -11.46 -10.92
N GLU A 248 -9.79 -11.99 -11.36
CA GLU A 248 -10.17 -13.41 -11.23
C GLU A 248 -10.09 -13.95 -9.79
N GLY A 249 -10.38 -13.11 -8.80
CA GLY A 249 -10.33 -13.44 -7.38
C GLY A 249 -8.94 -13.32 -6.74
N TYR A 250 -7.97 -12.70 -7.41
CA TYR A 250 -6.61 -12.52 -6.91
C TYR A 250 -6.20 -11.04 -6.92
N LEU A 251 -5.47 -10.63 -5.89
CA LEU A 251 -4.90 -9.29 -5.75
C LEU A 251 -3.52 -9.27 -6.39
N TYR A 252 -3.32 -8.35 -7.34
CA TYR A 252 -2.05 -8.03 -7.98
C TYR A 252 -1.56 -6.72 -7.40
N SER A 253 -0.48 -6.76 -6.62
CA SER A 253 0.03 -5.60 -5.89
C SER A 253 1.44 -5.27 -6.33
N LEU A 254 1.62 -4.10 -6.97
CA LEU A 254 2.92 -3.48 -7.15
C LEU A 254 3.24 -2.64 -5.91
N SER A 255 4.40 -2.85 -5.32
CA SER A 255 4.92 -2.03 -4.22
C SER A 255 6.31 -1.51 -4.56
N ALA A 256 6.55 -0.24 -4.27
CA ALA A 256 7.83 0.45 -4.48
C ALA A 256 8.26 1.09 -3.16
N SER A 257 9.55 1.03 -2.83
CA SER A 257 10.01 1.46 -1.50
C SER A 257 11.43 1.95 -1.43
N THR A 258 11.68 2.75 -0.40
CA THR A 258 12.98 3.29 -0.02
C THR A 258 13.08 3.45 1.50
N LEU A 259 14.27 3.72 2.02
CA LEU A 259 14.44 4.10 3.43
C LEU A 259 13.74 5.43 3.69
N SER A 260 13.07 5.58 4.85
CA SER A 260 12.30 6.81 5.14
C SER A 260 13.14 8.09 5.07
N LYS A 261 14.44 8.04 5.37
CA LYS A 261 15.37 9.18 5.22
C LYS A 261 15.51 9.66 3.76
N GLU A 262 15.33 8.77 2.79
CA GLU A 262 15.42 9.07 1.36
C GLU A 262 14.04 9.38 0.74
N TRP A 263 12.96 9.34 1.53
CA TRP A 263 11.60 9.48 1.02
C TRP A 263 11.37 10.81 0.30
N THR A 264 11.85 11.92 0.87
CA THR A 264 11.69 13.24 0.24
C THR A 264 12.31 13.31 -1.16
N LYS A 265 13.39 12.55 -1.39
CA LYS A 265 14.09 12.53 -2.69
C LYS A 265 13.48 11.50 -3.65
N MET A 266 13.17 10.31 -3.16
CA MET A 266 12.81 9.16 -4.00
C MET A 266 11.29 8.93 -4.08
N GLY A 267 10.53 9.36 -3.09
CA GLY A 267 9.08 9.16 -2.96
C GLY A 267 8.31 9.51 -4.23
N PRO A 268 8.45 10.73 -4.79
CA PRO A 268 7.74 11.12 -6.01
C PRO A 268 8.01 10.19 -7.21
N LEU A 269 9.22 9.62 -7.32
CA LEU A 269 9.58 8.70 -8.40
C LEU A 269 8.94 7.32 -8.22
N LEU A 270 8.84 6.89 -6.96
CA LEU A 270 8.19 5.64 -6.58
C LEU A 270 6.67 5.75 -6.71
N GLU A 271 6.09 6.92 -6.41
CA GLU A 271 4.68 7.22 -6.66
C GLU A 271 4.35 7.16 -8.15
N GLN A 272 5.18 7.74 -9.02
CA GLN A 272 5.02 7.63 -10.48
C GLN A 272 5.11 6.16 -10.95
N THR A 273 6.05 5.39 -10.39
CA THR A 273 6.18 3.95 -10.66
C THR A 273 4.88 3.22 -10.34
N VAL A 274 4.35 3.44 -9.15
CA VAL A 274 3.11 2.81 -8.67
C VAL A 274 1.88 3.26 -9.45
N ALA A 275 1.80 4.56 -9.79
CA ALA A 275 0.73 5.12 -10.59
C ALA A 275 0.69 4.57 -12.02
N SER A 276 1.81 4.06 -12.53
CA SER A 276 1.90 3.46 -13.87
C SER A 276 1.51 1.98 -13.95
N PHE A 277 1.24 1.33 -12.81
CA PHE A 277 0.87 -0.09 -12.77
C PHE A 277 -0.46 -0.34 -13.46
N ARG A 278 -0.49 -1.22 -14.46
CA ARG A 278 -1.70 -1.61 -15.16
C ARG A 278 -1.78 -3.11 -15.36
N LEU A 279 -2.98 -3.63 -15.23
CA LEU A 279 -3.35 -4.95 -15.68
C LEU A 279 -3.52 -4.95 -17.20
N LEU A 280 -2.84 -5.87 -17.89
CA LEU A 280 -2.93 -6.04 -19.35
C LEU A 280 -3.96 -7.11 -19.71
N PRO A 281 -4.65 -7.04 -20.86
CA PRO A 281 -5.52 -8.12 -21.29
C PRO A 281 -4.78 -9.48 -21.27
N PRO A 282 -5.40 -10.56 -20.75
CA PRO A 282 -4.83 -11.90 -20.82
C PRO A 282 -4.49 -12.30 -22.26
N THR A 283 -3.29 -12.80 -22.47
CA THR A 283 -2.83 -13.37 -23.75
C THR A 283 -2.79 -14.89 -23.67
N ASP A 284 -2.42 -15.57 -24.76
CA ASP A 284 -2.21 -17.02 -24.76
C ASP A 284 -1.10 -17.46 -23.78
N ASN A 285 -0.19 -16.54 -23.42
CA ASN A 285 0.90 -16.75 -22.46
C ASN A 285 0.44 -16.58 -21.00
N TYR A 286 -0.77 -16.05 -20.76
CA TYR A 286 -1.25 -15.77 -19.41
C TYR A 286 -1.50 -17.06 -18.62
N VAL A 287 -0.89 -17.15 -17.44
CA VAL A 287 -1.08 -18.25 -16.50
C VAL A 287 -1.82 -17.74 -15.26
N PRO A 288 -3.14 -17.98 -15.14
CA PRO A 288 -3.90 -17.52 -13.99
C PRO A 288 -3.52 -18.26 -12.71
N PRO A 289 -3.63 -17.60 -11.54
CA PRO A 289 -3.15 -18.18 -10.30
C PRO A 289 -3.78 -19.51 -9.87
N TYR A 290 -5.03 -19.75 -10.25
CA TYR A 290 -5.74 -20.98 -9.89
C TYR A 290 -5.34 -22.20 -10.75
N LYS A 291 -4.73 -22.02 -11.93
CA LYS A 291 -4.36 -23.13 -12.83
C LYS A 291 -3.13 -23.88 -12.37
N ASP A 292 -2.21 -23.21 -11.69
CA ASP A 292 -0.99 -23.82 -11.19
C ASP A 292 -0.80 -23.44 -9.71
N PRO A 293 -1.66 -23.96 -8.80
CA PRO A 293 -1.61 -23.61 -7.40
C PRO A 293 -0.27 -23.96 -6.75
N TRP A 294 0.51 -24.91 -7.29
CA TRP A 294 1.86 -25.24 -6.79
C TRP A 294 2.91 -24.16 -7.06
N ARG A 295 2.62 -23.23 -7.99
CA ARG A 295 3.35 -21.96 -8.08
C ARG A 295 2.97 -20.98 -6.95
N PHE A 296 1.83 -21.19 -6.29
CA PHE A 296 1.28 -20.34 -5.24
C PHE A 296 1.31 -20.95 -3.82
N TRP A 297 1.47 -22.26 -3.67
CA TRP A 297 1.43 -23.02 -2.40
C TRP A 297 2.71 -23.84 -2.20
#